data_AF-A0A368ZDN4-F1
#
_entry.id   AF-A0A368ZDN4-F1
#
_cell.length_a   1.000
_cell.length_b   1.000
_cell.length_c   1.000
_cell.angle_alpha   90.00
_cell.angle_beta   90.00
_cell.angle_gamma   90.00
#
_symmetry.space_group_name_H-M   'P 1'
#
loop_
_entity.id
_entity.type
_entity.pdbx_description
1 polymer ?
#
loop_
_entity_poly.entity_id
_entity_poly.type
_entity_poly.pdbx_seq_one_letter_code
_entity_poly.pdbx_strand_id
1 'polypeptide(L)'
;MDKNEFLEAYIFNGLEPIEVAKATEGITYFSESDFGIILERAEHYGLSVYTIEARLEAEVFDTLSHDKAKKKATDPKWYTQALVHFKKRQSGLVYGATYKVSQKLLDRNNGDAEAL
;
A
#
# COMPACT_ATOMS: atom_id res chain seq x y z
N MET A 1 -5.49 18.55 -3.46
CA MET A 1 -4.62 17.37 -3.33
C MET A 1 -5.18 16.23 -4.18
N ASP A 2 -4.32 15.62 -4.99
CA ASP A 2 -4.61 14.44 -5.81
C ASP A 2 -4.24 13.12 -5.09
N LYS A 3 -4.62 11.98 -5.68
CA LYS A 3 -4.33 10.65 -5.12
C LYS A 3 -2.84 10.47 -4.80
N ASN A 4 -1.95 10.80 -5.74
CA ASN A 4 -0.52 10.57 -5.57
C ASN A 4 0.05 11.44 -4.45
N GLU A 5 -0.29 12.73 -4.44
CA GLU A 5 0.13 13.64 -3.38
C GLU A 5 -0.30 13.13 -2.00
N PHE A 6 -1.54 12.64 -1.87
CA PHE A 6 -2.02 12.08 -0.60
C PHE A 6 -1.19 10.87 -0.17
N LEU A 7 -0.90 9.96 -1.10
CA LEU A 7 -0.08 8.80 -0.79
C LEU A 7 1.32 9.24 -0.37
N GLU A 8 1.97 10.17 -1.08
CA GLU A 8 3.32 10.63 -0.74
C GLU A 8 3.39 11.39 0.60
N ALA A 9 2.41 12.25 0.87
CA ALA A 9 2.41 13.08 2.07
C ALA A 9 1.94 12.35 3.34
N TYR A 10 1.05 11.35 3.23
CA TYR A 10 0.45 10.70 4.39
C TYR A 10 0.76 9.20 4.51
N ILE A 11 0.98 8.50 3.40
CA ILE A 11 1.14 7.04 3.38
C ILE A 11 2.60 6.64 3.23
N PHE A 12 3.30 7.18 2.24
CA PHE A 12 4.71 6.94 1.93
C PHE A 12 5.64 7.94 2.62
N ASN A 13 5.10 8.83 3.44
CA ASN A 13 5.85 9.88 4.10
C ASN A 13 7.01 9.33 4.95
N GLY A 14 8.24 9.71 4.62
CA GLY A 14 9.44 9.24 5.31
C GLY A 14 9.78 7.76 5.06
N LEU A 15 9.21 7.14 4.03
CA LEU A 15 9.53 5.77 3.61
C LEU A 15 10.32 5.79 2.30
N GLU A 16 11.25 4.83 2.16
CA GLU A 16 12.11 4.74 0.99
C GLU A 16 11.55 3.74 -0.03
N PRO A 17 11.07 4.20 -1.20
CA PRO A 17 10.61 3.29 -2.24
C PRO A 17 11.79 2.52 -2.84
N ILE A 18 11.55 1.24 -3.14
CA ILE A 18 12.53 0.37 -3.78
C ILE A 18 12.33 0.42 -5.29
N GLU A 19 13.38 0.83 -6.01
CA GLU A 19 13.40 0.74 -7.47
C GLU A 19 13.46 -0.73 -7.89
N VAL A 20 12.39 -1.21 -8.51
CA VAL A 20 12.31 -2.56 -9.07
C VAL A 20 12.30 -2.47 -10.58
N ALA A 21 13.20 -3.20 -11.25
CA ALA A 21 13.44 -3.12 -12.69
C ALA A 21 12.20 -3.37 -13.59
N LYS A 22 11.10 -3.91 -13.03
CA LYS A 22 9.83 -4.16 -13.71
C LYS A 22 8.62 -3.62 -12.94
N ALA A 23 8.75 -2.51 -12.20
CA ALA A 23 7.62 -1.96 -11.45
C ALA A 23 6.35 -1.88 -12.31
N THR A 24 5.24 -2.43 -11.81
CA THR A 24 3.94 -2.28 -12.48
C THR A 24 3.59 -0.79 -12.52
N GLU A 25 3.13 -0.29 -13.66
CA GLU A 25 2.76 1.13 -13.80
C GLU A 25 1.81 1.57 -12.67
N GLY A 26 2.25 2.57 -11.90
CA GLY A 26 1.47 3.13 -10.78
C GLY A 26 1.51 2.35 -9.46
N ILE A 27 2.40 1.37 -9.33
CA ILE A 27 2.67 0.68 -8.05
C ILE A 27 4.09 1.00 -7.58
N THR A 28 4.17 1.57 -6.38
CA THR A 28 5.43 1.78 -5.67
C THR A 28 5.69 0.61 -4.74
N TYR A 29 6.92 0.10 -4.73
CA TYR A 29 7.32 -1.05 -3.91
C TYR A 29 8.16 -0.59 -2.73
N PHE A 30 8.02 -1.30 -1.63
CA PHE A 30 8.67 -1.00 -0.37
C PHE A 30 9.19 -2.28 0.29
N SER A 31 10.11 -2.11 1.24
CA SER A 31 10.60 -3.21 2.07
C SER A 31 9.45 -3.77 2.93
N GLU A 32 9.64 -4.97 3.50
CA GLU A 32 8.66 -5.55 4.42
C GLU A 32 8.29 -4.60 5.57
N SER A 33 9.31 -3.96 6.17
CA SER A 33 9.15 -3.07 7.32
C SER A 33 8.39 -1.80 6.94
N ASP A 34 8.79 -1.15 5.85
CA ASP A 34 8.15 0.07 5.36
C ASP A 34 6.72 -0.21 4.90
N PHE A 35 6.51 -1.34 4.22
CA PHE A 35 5.18 -1.74 3.79
C PHE A 35 4.25 -2.04 4.97
N GLY A 36 4.76 -2.57 6.08
CA GLY A 36 4.02 -2.69 7.33
C GLY A 36 3.48 -1.34 7.80
N ILE A 37 4.33 -0.31 7.83
CA ILE A 37 3.96 1.07 8.21
C ILE A 37 2.91 1.63 7.24
N ILE A 38 3.04 1.37 5.95
CA ILE A 38 2.06 1.77 4.93
C ILE A 38 0.68 1.18 5.22
N LEU A 39 0.62 -0.10 5.61
CA LEU A 39 -0.64 -0.76 5.96
C LEU A 39 -1.25 -0.19 7.23
N GLU A 40 -0.44 0.12 8.24
CA GLU A 40 -0.91 0.79 9.46
C GLU A 40 -1.50 2.18 9.16
N ARG A 41 -0.82 2.96 8.31
CA ARG A 41 -1.33 4.26 7.84
C ARG A 41 -2.59 4.09 7.00
N ALA A 42 -2.65 3.08 6.15
CA ALA A 42 -3.84 2.76 5.38
C ALA A 42 -5.03 2.41 6.29
N GLU A 43 -4.81 1.70 7.40
CA GLU A 43 -5.81 1.45 8.43
C GLU A 43 -6.30 2.76 9.05
N HIS A 44 -5.36 3.59 9.50
CA HIS A 44 -5.64 4.84 10.17
C HIS A 44 -6.52 5.78 9.33
N TYR A 45 -6.19 5.94 8.05
CA TYR A 45 -6.94 6.79 7.12
C TYR A 45 -8.15 6.07 6.49
N GLY A 46 -8.34 4.78 6.72
CA GLY A 46 -9.39 4.00 6.04
C GLY A 46 -9.18 3.93 4.52
N LEU A 47 -7.92 3.87 4.07
CA LEU A 47 -7.54 3.77 2.68
C LEU A 47 -7.97 2.41 2.09
N SER A 48 -8.45 2.42 0.86
CA SER A 48 -8.84 1.19 0.18
C SER A 48 -7.63 0.55 -0.52
N VAL A 49 -7.22 -0.63 -0.05
CA VAL A 49 -6.15 -1.47 -0.62
C VAL A 49 -6.77 -2.58 -1.46
N TYR A 50 -6.63 -2.48 -2.78
CA TYR A 50 -7.29 -3.41 -3.70
C TYR A 50 -6.49 -4.69 -3.93
N THR A 51 -5.23 -4.53 -4.29
CA THR A 51 -4.30 -5.63 -4.51
C THR A 51 -3.00 -5.40 -3.76
N ILE A 52 -2.38 -6.48 -3.32
CA ILE A 52 -1.00 -6.50 -2.80
C ILE A 52 -0.23 -7.47 -3.65
N GLU A 53 0.85 -6.98 -4.23
CA GLU A 53 1.78 -7.71 -5.06
C GLU A 53 3.10 -7.85 -4.30
N ALA A 54 3.57 -9.08 -4.16
CA ALA A 54 4.88 -9.40 -3.63
C ALA A 54 5.83 -9.70 -4.78
N ARG A 55 7.06 -9.19 -4.70
CA ARG A 55 8.11 -9.42 -5.68
C ARG A 55 9.41 -9.87 -5.03
N LEU A 56 10.16 -10.69 -5.75
CA LEU A 56 11.51 -11.10 -5.40
C LEU A 56 12.42 -10.75 -6.58
N GLU A 57 13.49 -9.97 -6.35
CA GLU A 57 14.50 -9.68 -7.38
C GLU A 57 13.91 -9.19 -8.73
N ALA A 58 12.87 -8.35 -8.66
CA ALA A 58 12.08 -7.82 -9.79
C ALA A 58 11.06 -8.75 -10.47
N GLU A 59 10.97 -10.02 -10.09
CA GLU A 59 9.93 -10.94 -10.53
C GLU A 59 8.70 -10.90 -9.61
N VAL A 60 7.52 -10.99 -10.22
CA VAL A 60 6.25 -11.12 -9.47
C VAL A 60 6.23 -12.48 -8.81
N PHE A 61 6.33 -12.50 -7.48
CA PHE A 61 6.25 -13.72 -6.70
C PHE A 61 4.81 -14.21 -6.64
N ASP A 62 3.90 -13.33 -6.19
CA ASP A 62 2.48 -13.63 -6.10
C ASP A 62 1.68 -12.33 -5.86
N THR A 63 0.40 -12.32 -6.23
CA THR A 63 -0.49 -11.16 -6.12
C THR A 63 -1.83 -11.59 -5.52
N LEU A 64 -2.17 -10.98 -4.39
CA LEU A 64 -3.44 -11.18 -3.70
C LEU A 64 -4.34 -9.96 -3.91
N SER A 65 -5.64 -10.20 -4.08
CA SER A 65 -6.66 -9.15 -4.17
C SER A 65 -7.74 -9.29 -3.11
N HIS A 66 -8.30 -8.15 -2.67
CA HIS A 66 -9.34 -8.13 -1.64
C HIS A 66 -10.58 -8.94 -2.05
N ASP A 67 -10.85 -8.97 -3.37
CA ASP A 67 -11.91 -9.73 -4.00
C ASP A 67 -11.73 -11.24 -3.77
N LYS A 68 -10.52 -11.77 -3.99
CA LYS A 68 -10.18 -13.17 -3.69
C LYS A 68 -10.36 -13.49 -2.20
N ALA A 69 -10.10 -12.54 -1.32
CA ALA A 69 -10.32 -12.71 0.11
C ALA A 69 -11.78 -12.54 0.55
N LYS A 70 -12.69 -12.13 -0.35
CA LYS A 70 -14.08 -11.77 -0.03
C LYS A 70 -14.16 -10.74 1.12
N LYS A 71 -13.23 -9.79 1.11
CA LYS A 71 -13.11 -8.71 2.11
C LYS A 71 -13.25 -7.34 1.44
N LYS A 72 -13.58 -6.33 2.24
CA LYS A 72 -13.55 -4.95 1.77
C LYS A 72 -12.10 -4.51 1.55
N ALA A 73 -11.86 -3.69 0.53
CA ALA A 73 -10.54 -3.11 0.29
C ALA A 73 -10.02 -2.27 1.48
N THR A 74 -10.93 -1.73 2.30
CA THR A 74 -10.60 -0.97 3.52
C THR A 74 -10.49 -1.86 4.77
N ASP A 75 -10.66 -3.18 4.67
CA ASP A 75 -10.61 -4.07 5.83
C ASP A 75 -9.15 -4.35 6.21
N PRO A 76 -8.70 -3.96 7.42
CA PRO A 76 -7.32 -4.18 7.82
C PRO A 76 -6.90 -5.62 7.93
N LYS A 77 -7.85 -6.50 8.25
CA LYS A 77 -7.57 -7.92 8.35
C LYS A 77 -7.15 -8.47 7.00
N TRP A 78 -7.71 -7.94 5.91
CA TRP A 78 -7.38 -8.38 4.55
C TRP A 78 -5.90 -8.15 4.23
N TYR A 79 -5.43 -6.90 4.29
CA TYR A 79 -4.06 -6.60 3.88
C TYR A 79 -3.01 -7.09 4.89
N THR A 80 -3.36 -7.12 6.18
CA THR A 80 -2.49 -7.71 7.21
C THR A 80 -2.30 -9.21 6.98
N GLN A 81 -3.38 -9.94 6.66
CA GLN A 81 -3.29 -11.36 6.34
C GLN A 81 -2.49 -11.62 5.06
N ALA A 82 -2.64 -10.77 4.04
CA ALA A 82 -1.87 -10.87 2.81
C ALA A 82 -0.36 -10.68 3.05
N LEU A 83 0.03 -9.68 3.84
CA LEU A 83 1.44 -9.46 4.20
C LEU A 83 2.01 -10.67 4.97
N VAL A 84 1.28 -11.15 5.99
CA VAL A 84 1.68 -12.34 6.77
C VAL A 84 1.78 -13.59 5.88
N HIS A 85 0.89 -13.74 4.90
CA HIS A 85 0.92 -14.86 3.95
C HIS A 85 2.22 -14.85 3.14
N PHE A 86 2.60 -13.71 2.58
CA PHE A 86 3.83 -13.60 1.80
C PHE A 86 5.09 -13.76 2.67
N LYS A 87 5.13 -13.09 3.83
CA LYS A 87 6.25 -13.18 4.79
C LYS A 87 6.57 -14.62 5.21
N LYS A 88 5.54 -15.46 5.35
CA LYS A 88 5.71 -16.88 5.70
C LYS A 88 6.21 -17.74 4.54
N ARG A 89 6.03 -17.30 3.29
CA ARG A 89 6.37 -18.09 2.10
C ARG A 89 7.78 -17.80 1.62
N GLN A 90 8.22 -16.55 1.68
CA GLN A 90 9.55 -16.17 1.24
C GLN A 90 10.04 -14.90 1.95
N SER A 91 11.31 -14.90 2.34
CA SER A 91 12.00 -13.75 2.90
C SER A 91 12.67 -12.91 1.81
N GLY A 92 12.87 -11.62 2.05
CA GLY A 92 13.50 -10.72 1.07
C GLY A 92 12.55 -10.25 -0.04
N LEU A 93 11.25 -10.41 0.18
CA LEU A 93 10.23 -9.89 -0.72
C LEU A 93 10.08 -8.37 -0.55
N VAL A 94 9.78 -7.70 -1.65
CA VAL A 94 9.31 -6.30 -1.67
C VAL A 94 7.83 -6.28 -2.01
N TYR A 95 7.12 -5.29 -1.49
CA TYR A 95 5.67 -5.25 -1.52
C TYR A 95 5.18 -3.98 -2.17
N GLY A 96 4.26 -4.12 -3.10
CA GLY A 96 3.54 -3.02 -3.71
C GLY A 96 2.04 -3.26 -3.61
N ALA A 97 1.25 -2.20 -3.61
CA ALA A 97 -0.19 -2.32 -3.59
C ALA A 97 -0.89 -1.27 -4.44
N THR A 98 -2.12 -1.58 -4.84
CA THR A 98 -2.99 -0.63 -5.53
C THR A 98 -3.96 0.01 -4.54
N TYR A 99 -3.91 1.33 -4.48
CA TYR A 99 -4.73 2.12 -3.56
C TYR A 99 -5.79 2.91 -4.30
N LYS A 100 -6.93 3.11 -3.63
CA LYS A 100 -7.91 4.13 -4.00
C LYS A 100 -8.10 5.09 -2.84
N VAL A 101 -7.75 6.34 -3.09
CA VAL A 101 -8.08 7.44 -2.21
C VAL A 101 -9.45 7.96 -2.63
N SER A 102 -10.40 8.01 -1.70
CA SER A 102 -11.73 8.55 -1.98
C SER A 102 -11.68 10.08 -1.98
N GLN A 103 -12.54 10.73 -2.78
CA GLN A 103 -12.61 12.20 -2.82
C GLN A 103 -12.79 12.80 -1.41
N LYS A 104 -13.64 12.19 -0.57
CA LYS A 104 -13.82 12.56 0.84
C LYS A 104 -12.53 12.57 1.68
N LEU A 105 -11.57 11.68 1.39
CA LEU A 105 -10.29 11.66 2.10
C LEU A 105 -9.39 12.81 1.62
N LEU A 106 -9.40 13.07 0.31
CA LEU A 106 -8.69 14.21 -0.27
C LEU A 106 -9.23 15.52 0.29
N ASP A 107 -10.56 15.73 0.27
CA ASP A 107 -11.19 16.96 0.76
C ASP A 107 -10.92 17.21 2.25
N ARG A 108 -10.92 16.15 3.07
CA ARG A 108 -10.65 16.25 4.51
C ARG A 108 -9.22 16.69 4.79
N ASN A 109 -8.24 16.04 4.16
CA ASN A 109 -6.82 16.32 4.40
C ASN A 109 -6.29 17.53 3.61
N ASN A 110 -7.05 18.05 2.64
CA ASN A 110 -6.72 19.29 1.94
C ASN A 110 -6.92 20.52 2.85
N GLY A 111 -7.77 20.44 3.89
CA GLY A 111 -7.96 21.51 4.87
C GLY A 111 -6.91 21.57 5.99
N ASP A 112 -6.30 20.44 6.34
CA ASP A 112 -5.23 20.36 7.37
C ASP A 112 -3.86 20.78 6.82
N ALA A 113 -3.65 20.75 5.50
CA ALA A 113 -2.39 21.16 4.85
C ALA A 113 -2.12 22.68 4.90
N GLU A 114 -3.13 23.50 5.19
CA GLU A 114 -2.97 24.95 5.42
C GLU A 114 -2.62 25.30 6.89
N ALA A 115 -2.58 24.31 7.79
CA ALA A 115 -2.38 24.52 9.23
C ALA A 115 -1.01 24.06 9.79
N LEU A 116 -0.07 23.66 8.91
CA LEU A 116 1.32 23.31 9.24
C LEU A 116 2.29 24.28 8.53
#